data_AF-A0A1V5PK45-F1
#
_entry.id   AF-A0A1V5PK45-F1
#
_cell.length_a   1.000
_cell.length_b   1.000
_cell.length_c   1.000
_cell.angle_alpha   90.00
_cell.angle_beta   90.00
_cell.angle_gamma   90.00
#
_symmetry.space_group_name_H-M   'P 1'
#
loop_
_entity.id
_entity.type
_entity.pdbx_description
1 polymer ?
#
loop_
_entity_poly.entity_id
_entity_poly.type
_entity_poly.pdbx_seq_one_letter_code
_entity_poly.pdbx_strand_id
1 'polypeptide(L)'
;MEKLTDYPYTFNLAGETIEVHKSMIRKITVDGIEQKVSLDGVVVGLSHSEENNDYVIVIQYPVGIYMITKKYGWLGPFETAEEITYDVESGIPVLKGQKEGKSGLYML
;
A
#
# COMPACT_ATOMS: atom_id res chain seq x y z
N MET A 1 -4.57 9.46 1.25
CA MET A 1 -4.75 8.03 0.91
C MET A 1 -6.12 7.85 0.29
N GLU A 2 -6.20 7.16 -0.85
CA GLU A 2 -7.49 6.77 -1.41
C GLU A 2 -8.04 5.58 -0.59
N LYS A 3 -9.24 5.75 -0.01
CA LYS A 3 -9.93 4.63 0.63
C LYS A 3 -10.57 3.79 -0.47
N LEU A 4 -10.27 2.50 -0.49
CA LEU A 4 -10.85 1.59 -1.47
C LEU A 4 -12.19 1.06 -0.95
N THR A 5 -13.27 1.37 -1.67
CA THR A 5 -14.62 0.84 -1.42
C THR A 5 -15.05 -0.18 -2.47
N ASP A 6 -14.45 -0.14 -3.64
CA ASP A 6 -14.78 -0.96 -4.79
C ASP A 6 -13.57 -1.80 -5.22
N TYR A 7 -13.81 -3.08 -5.53
CA TYR A 7 -12.78 -4.03 -5.89
C TYR A 7 -13.20 -4.84 -7.12
N PRO A 8 -12.25 -5.24 -7.99
CA PRO A 8 -10.82 -4.90 -7.94
C PRO A 8 -10.55 -3.45 -8.32
N TYR A 9 -9.56 -2.83 -7.67
CA TYR A 9 -8.96 -1.59 -8.13
C TYR A 9 -7.74 -1.92 -9.00
N THR A 10 -7.64 -1.32 -10.18
CA THR A 10 -6.57 -1.64 -11.15
C THR A 10 -5.79 -0.39 -11.51
N PHE A 11 -4.46 -0.49 -11.48
CA PHE A 11 -3.56 0.57 -11.93
C PHE A 11 -2.34 -0.01 -12.64
N ASN A 12 -1.67 0.82 -13.43
CA ASN A 12 -0.40 0.47 -14.05
C ASN A 12 0.75 1.15 -13.31
N LEU A 13 1.89 0.46 -13.19
CA LEU A 13 3.10 1.02 -12.60
C LEU A 13 4.32 0.44 -13.30
N ALA A 14 5.13 1.30 -13.94
CA ALA A 14 6.32 0.91 -14.69
C ALA A 14 6.06 -0.23 -15.71
N GLY A 15 4.90 -0.20 -16.38
CA GLY A 15 4.51 -1.21 -17.38
C GLY A 15 3.95 -2.51 -16.79
N GLU A 16 3.91 -2.66 -15.47
CA GLU A 16 3.22 -3.75 -14.79
C GLU A 16 1.75 -3.36 -14.57
N THR A 17 0.82 -4.32 -14.66
CA THR A 17 -0.58 -4.12 -14.25
C THR A 17 -0.79 -4.71 -12.86
N ILE A 18 -1.31 -3.90 -11.94
CA ILE A 18 -1.59 -4.29 -10.55
C ILE A 18 -3.10 -4.26 -10.35
N GLU A 19 -3.66 -5.40 -9.94
CA GLU A 19 -5.05 -5.56 -9.56
C GLU A 19 -5.12 -5.82 -8.04
N VAL A 20 -5.76 -4.91 -7.32
CA VAL A 20 -5.91 -4.96 -5.87
C VAL A 20 -7.34 -5.38 -5.54
N HIS A 21 -7.45 -6.58 -4.97
CA HIS A 21 -8.70 -7.12 -4.45
C HIS A 21 -8.73 -6.96 -2.93
N LYS A 22 -9.91 -7.22 -2.36
CA LYS A 22 -10.14 -7.08 -0.92
C LYS A 22 -9.13 -7.85 -0.05
N SER A 23 -8.74 -9.05 -0.46
CA SER A 23 -7.83 -9.93 0.29
C SER A 23 -6.81 -10.61 -0.62
N MET A 24 -6.48 -10.00 -1.76
CA MET A 24 -5.54 -10.55 -2.73
C MET A 24 -4.97 -9.43 -3.60
N ILE A 25 -3.69 -9.52 -3.94
CA ILE A 25 -3.04 -8.64 -4.90
C ILE A 25 -2.56 -9.49 -6.06
N ARG A 26 -2.95 -9.12 -7.27
CA ARG A 26 -2.51 -9.74 -8.51
C ARG A 26 -1.66 -8.74 -9.28
N LYS A 27 -0.54 -9.22 -9.80
CA LYS A 27 0.38 -8.44 -10.63
C LYS A 27 0.65 -9.18 -11.92
N ILE A 28 0.58 -8.46 -13.04
CA ILE A 28 1.00 -8.95 -14.36
C ILE A 28 2.27 -8.17 -14.71
N THR A 29 3.39 -8.88 -14.86
CA THR A 29 4.68 -8.25 -15.20
C THR A 29 4.71 -7.79 -16.66
N VAL A 30 5.71 -6.99 -17.01
CA VAL A 30 5.97 -6.55 -18.40
C VAL A 30 6.13 -7.73 -19.38
N ASP A 31 6.60 -8.88 -18.90
CA ASP A 31 6.75 -10.12 -19.69
C ASP A 31 5.46 -10.95 -19.75
N GLY A 32 4.36 -10.45 -19.20
CA GLY A 32 3.08 -11.15 -19.13
C GLY A 32 3.00 -12.24 -18.07
N ILE A 33 3.95 -12.29 -17.12
CA ILE A 33 3.94 -13.28 -16.03
C ILE A 33 2.96 -12.82 -14.95
N GLU A 34 2.05 -13.72 -14.58
CA GLU A 34 1.07 -13.47 -13.54
C GLU A 34 1.56 -13.92 -12.16
N GLN A 35 1.53 -13.01 -11.19
CA GLN A 35 1.88 -13.22 -9.79
C GLN A 35 0.67 -12.90 -8.91
N LYS A 36 0.38 -13.75 -7.91
CA LYS A 36 -0.72 -13.55 -6.98
C LYS A 36 -0.26 -13.72 -5.55
N VAL A 37 -0.71 -12.83 -4.68
CA VAL A 37 -0.48 -12.89 -3.23
C VAL A 37 -1.82 -12.80 -2.54
N SER A 38 -2.19 -13.87 -1.81
CA SER A 38 -3.36 -13.86 -0.94
C SER A 38 -3.00 -13.21 0.39
N LEU A 39 -3.94 -12.49 0.98
CA LEU A 39 -3.78 -11.78 2.24
C LEU A 39 -4.81 -12.30 3.24
N ASP A 40 -4.38 -12.55 4.48
CA ASP A 40 -5.31 -12.84 5.58
C ASP A 40 -6.05 -11.58 6.05
N GLY A 41 -5.55 -10.41 5.68
CA GLY A 41 -6.14 -9.11 5.99
C GLY A 41 -7.06 -8.58 4.89
N VAL A 42 -7.58 -7.38 5.11
CA VAL A 42 -8.42 -6.64 4.17
C VAL A 42 -7.69 -5.39 3.71
N VAL A 43 -7.48 -5.22 2.40
CA VAL A 43 -6.99 -3.96 1.84
C VAL A 43 -8.01 -2.87 2.13
N VAL A 44 -7.63 -1.75 2.75
CA VAL A 44 -8.52 -0.64 3.10
C VAL A 44 -8.15 0.68 2.43
N GLY A 45 -6.97 0.74 1.81
CA GLY A 45 -6.54 1.93 1.10
C GLY A 45 -5.29 1.69 0.26
N LEU A 46 -5.05 2.64 -0.63
CA LEU A 46 -3.96 2.59 -1.60
C LEU A 46 -3.45 4.00 -1.90
N SER A 47 -2.19 4.07 -2.27
CA SER A 47 -1.56 5.20 -2.96
C SER A 47 -0.51 4.67 -3.92
N HIS A 48 -0.28 5.32 -5.05
CA HIS A 48 0.81 4.97 -5.94
C HIS A 48 1.44 6.22 -6.55
N SER A 49 2.71 6.12 -6.92
CA SER A 49 3.47 7.19 -7.56
C SER A 49 4.22 6.63 -8.75
N GLU A 50 3.85 7.09 -9.94
CA GLU A 50 4.55 6.73 -11.19
C GLU A 50 5.98 7.29 -11.20
N GLU A 51 6.15 8.53 -10.74
CA GLU A 51 7.45 9.20 -10.59
C GLU A 51 8.40 8.39 -9.70
N ASN A 52 7.91 7.97 -8.52
CA ASN A 52 8.69 7.16 -7.60
C ASN A 52 8.69 5.68 -7.96
N ASN A 53 8.00 5.23 -9.02
CA ASN A 53 7.81 3.81 -9.35
C ASN A 53 7.51 2.95 -8.10
N ASP A 54 6.56 3.39 -7.29
CA ASP A 54 6.20 2.74 -6.04
C ASP A 54 4.68 2.77 -5.82
N TYR A 55 4.21 1.83 -5.00
CA TYR A 55 2.86 1.84 -4.49
C TYR A 55 2.89 1.53 -3.00
N VAL A 56 1.87 1.99 -2.29
CA VAL A 56 1.59 1.68 -0.90
C VAL A 56 0.19 1.09 -0.82
N ILE A 57 0.10 -0.10 -0.24
CA ILE A 57 -1.18 -0.78 0.02
C ILE A 57 -1.36 -0.87 1.53
N VAL A 58 -2.50 -0.39 2.01
CA VAL A 58 -2.86 -0.42 3.43
C VAL A 58 -3.79 -1.57 3.69
N ILE A 59 -3.41 -2.43 4.64
CA ILE A 59 -4.10 -3.67 4.96
C ILE A 59 -4.46 -3.67 6.43
N GLN A 60 -5.75 -3.84 6.71
CA GLN A 60 -6.28 -4.07 8.04
C GLN A 60 -6.21 -5.57 8.36
N TYR A 61 -5.43 -5.90 9.39
CA TYR A 61 -5.45 -7.21 10.06
C TYR A 61 -6.16 -7.09 11.41
N PRO A 62 -6.54 -8.21 12.05
CA PRO A 62 -7.11 -8.18 13.42
C PRO A 62 -6.19 -7.52 14.45
N VAL A 63 -4.86 -7.63 14.25
CA VAL A 63 -3.84 -7.12 15.18
C VAL A 63 -3.45 -5.66 14.92
N GLY A 64 -3.95 -5.05 13.84
CA GLY A 64 -3.62 -3.67 13.47
C GLY A 64 -3.54 -3.46 11.96
N ILE A 65 -3.18 -2.24 11.58
CA ILE A 65 -3.04 -1.81 10.20
C ILE A 65 -1.57 -1.90 9.79
N TYR A 66 -1.32 -2.44 8.60
CA TYR A 66 0.01 -2.51 8.00
C TYR A 66 0.01 -1.80 6.65
N MET A 67 1.15 -1.21 6.32
CA MET A 67 1.44 -0.74 4.98
C MET A 67 2.43 -1.69 4.33
N ILE A 68 2.18 -2.01 3.06
CA ILE A 68 3.12 -2.72 2.21
C ILE A 68 3.50 -1.80 1.06
N THR A 69 4.79 -1.71 0.79
CA THR A 69 5.33 -0.95 -0.34
C THR A 69 6.00 -1.88 -1.35
N LYS A 70 6.09 -1.45 -2.61
CA LYS A 70 6.82 -2.20 -3.63
C LYS A 70 8.32 -2.19 -3.33
N LYS A 71 8.85 -1.07 -2.85
CA LYS A 71 10.30 -0.85 -2.70
C LYS A 71 10.87 -1.10 -1.31
N TYR A 72 10.14 -0.76 -0.25
CA TYR A 72 10.69 -0.64 1.10
C TYR A 72 10.19 -1.72 2.07
N GLY A 73 9.27 -2.58 1.63
CA GLY A 73 8.72 -3.65 2.44
C GLY A 73 7.53 -3.19 3.29
N TRP A 74 7.49 -3.65 4.55
CA TRP A 74 6.30 -3.58 5.41
C TRP A 74 6.52 -2.66 6.61
N LEU A 75 5.52 -1.86 6.95
CA LEU A 75 5.51 -1.00 8.14
C LEU A 75 4.23 -1.18 8.94
N GLY A 76 4.37 -1.32 10.27
CA GLY A 76 3.24 -1.49 11.20
C GLY A 76 3.66 -2.22 12.48
N PRO A 77 2.68 -2.70 13.28
CA PRO A 77 1.26 -2.38 13.18
C PRO A 77 0.99 -0.92 13.55
N PHE A 78 -0.04 -0.34 12.95
CA PHE A 78 -0.65 0.93 13.31
C PHE A 78 -2.03 0.70 13.92
N GLU A 79 -2.43 1.56 14.84
CA GLU A 79 -3.78 1.65 15.37
C GLU A 79 -4.70 2.34 14.37
N THR A 80 -4.20 3.40 13.71
CA THR A 80 -4.90 4.14 12.66
C THR A 80 -3.97 4.52 11.51
N ALA A 81 -4.53 4.61 10.30
CA ALA A 81 -3.87 5.11 9.11
C ALA A 81 -4.78 6.15 8.43
N GLU A 82 -4.35 7.40 8.39
CA GLU A 82 -5.17 8.52 7.92
C GLU A 82 -4.80 8.94 6.50
N GLU A 83 -3.50 9.08 6.25
CA GLU A 83 -2.98 9.64 5.00
C GLU A 83 -1.66 8.99 4.60
N ILE A 84 -1.48 8.79 3.30
CA ILE A 84 -0.21 8.37 2.70
C ILE A 84 0.20 9.49 1.76
N THR A 85 1.42 9.99 1.95
CA THR A 85 2.09 10.92 1.04
C THR A 85 3.44 10.33 0.64
N TYR A 86 4.15 10.99 -0.28
CA TYR A 86 5.54 10.72 -0.59
C TYR A 86 6.36 11.94 -0.20
N ASP A 87 7.48 11.73 0.48
CA ASP A 87 8.45 12.78 0.73
C ASP A 87 9.07 13.25 -0.60
N VAL A 88 9.09 14.56 -0.82
CA VAL A 88 9.44 15.14 -2.12
C VAL A 88 10.93 15.00 -2.43
N GLU A 89 11.80 15.01 -1.41
CA GLU A 89 13.24 14.93 -1.61
C GLU A 89 13.73 13.49 -1.75
N SER A 90 13.23 12.60 -0.89
CA SER A 90 13.70 11.21 -0.81
C SER A 90 12.84 10.22 -1.60
N GLY A 91 11.62 10.59 -1.99
CA GLY A 91 10.66 9.70 -2.64
C GLY A 91 10.13 8.59 -1.71
N ILE A 92 10.38 8.69 -0.40
CA ILE A 92 9.97 7.69 0.59
C ILE A 92 8.50 7.88 0.94
N PRO A 93 7.68 6.80 1.00
CA PRO A 93 6.31 6.90 1.44
C PRO A 93 6.22 7.24 2.93
N VAL A 94 5.36 8.21 3.24
CA VAL A 94 5.11 8.69 4.60
C VAL A 94 3.66 8.44 4.97
N LEU A 95 3.42 7.82 6.12
CA LEU A 95 2.10 7.63 6.70
C LEU A 95 1.86 8.59 7.85
N LYS A 96 0.74 9.31 7.77
CA LYS A 96 0.13 9.93 8.94
C LYS A 96 -0.80 8.92 9.61
N GLY A 97 -0.54 8.60 10.87
CA GLY A 97 -1.32 7.62 11.62
C GLY A 97 -0.98 7.59 13.10
N GLN A 98 -1.46 6.56 13.79
CA GLN A 98 -1.21 6.33 15.21
C GLN A 98 -0.53 4.97 15.43
N LYS A 99 0.56 4.95 16.20
CA LYS A 99 1.26 3.73 16.62
C LYS A 99 1.64 3.84 18.10
N GLU A 100 1.26 2.83 18.89
CA GLU A 100 1.55 2.76 20.32
C GLU A 100 1.03 3.99 21.09
N GLY A 101 -0.20 4.40 20.79
CA GLY A 101 -0.83 5.58 21.38
C GLY A 101 -0.24 6.94 20.96
N LYS A 102 0.71 6.97 20.02
CA LYS A 102 1.33 8.20 19.52
C LYS A 102 0.88 8.48 18.09
N SER A 103 0.38 9.69 17.85
CA SER A 103 0.10 10.18 16.51
C SER A 103 1.36 10.79 15.90
N GLY A 104 1.60 10.56 14.61
CA GLY A 104 2.79 11.08 13.95
C GLY A 104 2.85 10.78 12.47
N LEU A 105 3.96 11.22 11.88
CA LEU A 105 4.38 10.85 10.53
C LEU A 105 5.41 9.72 10.64
N TYR A 106 5.17 8.63 9.92
CA TYR A 106 5.99 7.43 9.94
C TYR A 106 6.49 7.16 8.53
N MET A 107 7.81 7.03 8.41
CA MET A 107 8.50 6.73 7.15
C MET A 107 9.00 5.29 7.19
N LEU A 108 9.17 4.69 6.01
CA LEU A 108 9.85 3.41 5.83
C LEU A 108 11.36 3.59 5.70
#